data_AF-A0A9W8S578-F1
#
_entry.id   AF-A0A9W8S578-F1
#
_cell.length_a   1.000
_cell.length_b   1.000
_cell.length_c   1.000
_cell.angle_alpha   90.00
_cell.angle_beta   90.00
_cell.angle_gamma   90.00
#
_symmetry.space_group_name_H-M   'P 1'
#
loop_
_entity.id
_entity.type
_entity.pdbx_description
1 polymer ?
#
loop_
_entity_poly.entity_id
_entity_poly.type
_entity_poly.pdbx_seq_one_letter_code
_entity_poly.pdbx_strand_id
1 'polypeptide(L)'
;MIAALGQRKRFALSGNGWKTIPWKSHRKTPQDKLIDILGDLGGVLEDIDRLGTYGNNTEKTAARQSINCSCWNLDRKLQSWAHEMGPLKDFRSSGDDGGPKDTEDFALANLTILYWTACVLLYTHLLAFTDAGPEIPPRINPYIYAQEIASALPFFFKPSAGIMGPKMAAFPFGSVMQMLAGTETKKSEERRLLLDIFKSQDRAGAVTNFLVNLQRGGKSGLGEGKDKGDGCEGFDDRAKNWVNLRKT
;
A
#
# COMPACT_ATOMS: atom_id res chain seq x y z
N MET A 1 -0.73 -4.81 11.75
CA MET A 1 -1.13 -4.85 10.33
C MET A 1 -0.18 -4.05 9.43
N ILE A 2 -0.09 -2.71 9.55
CA ILE A 2 0.78 -1.87 8.70
C ILE A 2 2.24 -2.36 8.68
N ALA A 3 2.81 -2.69 9.84
CA ALA A 3 4.15 -3.26 9.92
C ALA A 3 4.29 -4.60 9.16
N ALA A 4 3.28 -5.47 9.25
CA ALA A 4 3.27 -6.75 8.55
C ALA A 4 3.15 -6.56 7.04
N LEU A 5 2.31 -5.61 6.57
CA LEU A 5 2.22 -5.23 5.16
C LEU A 5 3.53 -4.67 4.63
N GLY A 6 4.16 -3.78 5.41
CA GLY A 6 5.47 -3.23 5.08
C GLY A 6 6.56 -4.30 4.96
N GLN A 7 6.48 -5.34 5.79
CA GLN A 7 7.35 -6.51 5.75
C GLN A 7 6.90 -7.60 4.77
N ARG A 8 5.78 -7.39 4.05
CA ARG A 8 5.18 -8.39 3.14
C ARG A 8 4.94 -9.73 3.84
N LYS A 9 4.49 -9.67 5.09
CA LYS A 9 4.17 -10.84 5.92
C LYS A 9 2.68 -10.94 6.12
N ARG A 10 2.19 -12.18 6.14
CA ARG A 10 0.84 -12.52 6.55
C ARG A 10 0.61 -12.02 7.97
N PHE A 11 -0.48 -11.28 8.13
CA PHE A 11 -0.84 -10.73 9.43
C PHE A 11 -1.41 -11.83 10.33
N ALA A 12 -0.95 -11.93 11.58
CA ALA A 12 -1.36 -13.00 12.51
C ALA A 12 -2.88 -13.11 12.71
N LEU A 13 -3.62 -12.00 12.55
CA LEU A 13 -5.09 -11.98 12.67
C LEU A 13 -5.81 -12.12 11.32
N SER A 14 -5.13 -12.47 10.22
CA SER A 14 -5.78 -12.70 8.92
C SER A 14 -6.49 -14.06 8.82
N GLY A 15 -6.34 -14.92 9.82
CA GLY A 15 -6.98 -16.24 9.85
C GLY A 15 -8.51 -16.17 9.86
N ASN A 16 -9.15 -17.14 9.20
CA ASN A 16 -10.61 -17.16 9.02
C ASN A 16 -11.39 -17.13 10.34
N GLY A 17 -10.82 -17.69 11.43
CA GLY A 17 -11.41 -17.62 12.77
C GLY A 17 -11.57 -16.18 13.29
N TRP A 18 -10.53 -15.35 13.15
CA TRP A 18 -10.58 -13.94 13.56
C TRP A 18 -11.52 -13.10 12.71
N LYS A 19 -11.70 -13.49 11.44
CA LYS A 19 -12.62 -12.83 10.51
C LYS A 19 -14.08 -13.20 10.73
N THR A 20 -14.39 -14.23 11.51
CA THR A 20 -15.77 -14.76 11.60
C THR A 20 -16.27 -14.83 13.04
N ILE A 21 -15.46 -15.31 13.98
CA ILE A 21 -15.89 -15.60 15.36
C ILE A 21 -16.33 -14.33 16.12
N PRO A 22 -15.58 -13.21 16.11
CA PRO A 22 -15.99 -11.99 16.82
C PRO A 22 -17.25 -11.33 16.24
N TRP A 23 -17.58 -11.63 14.98
CA TRP A 23 -18.61 -10.95 14.19
C TRP A 23 -19.93 -11.73 14.12
N LYS A 24 -20.05 -12.82 14.89
CA LYS A 24 -21.32 -13.57 14.99
C LYS A 24 -22.45 -12.75 15.59
N SER A 25 -22.12 -11.81 16.47
CA SER A 25 -23.10 -10.97 17.18
C SER A 25 -23.13 -9.51 16.71
N HIS A 26 -22.07 -9.05 16.01
CA HIS A 26 -21.94 -7.66 15.57
C HIS A 26 -21.58 -7.60 14.08
N ARG A 27 -22.28 -6.74 13.32
CA ARG A 27 -21.97 -6.51 11.91
C ARG A 27 -20.64 -5.77 11.78
N LYS A 28 -19.79 -6.23 10.87
CA LYS A 28 -18.54 -5.54 10.53
C LYS A 28 -18.78 -4.14 10.00
N THR A 29 -18.00 -3.20 10.49
CA THR A 29 -17.94 -1.84 9.95
C THR A 29 -17.16 -1.83 8.62
N PRO A 30 -17.28 -0.77 7.81
CA PRO A 30 -16.43 -0.59 6.64
C PRO A 30 -14.94 -0.65 6.99
N GLN A 31 -14.53 -0.09 8.12
CA GLN A 31 -13.16 -0.16 8.60
C GLN A 31 -12.69 -1.60 8.81
N ASP A 32 -13.49 -2.44 9.47
CA ASP A 32 -13.14 -3.84 9.74
C ASP A 32 -12.94 -4.64 8.44
N LYS A 33 -13.83 -4.42 7.46
CA LYS A 33 -13.73 -5.06 6.15
C LYS A 33 -12.46 -4.64 5.40
N LEU A 34 -12.11 -3.36 5.45
CA LEU A 34 -10.88 -2.86 4.80
C LEU A 34 -9.62 -3.43 5.47
N ILE A 35 -9.62 -3.53 6.80
CA ILE A 35 -8.53 -4.15 7.58
C ILE A 35 -8.38 -5.64 7.19
N ASP A 36 -9.48 -6.36 7.01
CA ASP A 36 -9.45 -7.75 6.56
C ASP A 36 -8.84 -7.91 5.16
N ILE A 37 -9.20 -7.01 4.24
CA ILE A 37 -8.65 -6.98 2.88
C ILE A 37 -7.15 -6.70 2.91
N LEU A 38 -6.72 -5.70 3.68
CA LEU A 38 -5.31 -5.37 3.91
C LEU A 38 -4.55 -6.55 4.54
N GLY A 39 -5.18 -7.29 5.46
CA GLY A 39 -4.61 -8.50 6.04
C GLY A 39 -4.42 -9.63 5.01
N ASP A 40 -5.38 -9.83 4.11
CA ASP A 40 -5.29 -10.81 3.02
C ASP A 40 -4.22 -10.40 2.00
N LEU A 41 -4.13 -9.10 1.70
CA LEU A 41 -3.12 -8.55 0.80
C LEU A 41 -1.71 -8.86 1.31
N GLY A 42 -1.45 -8.73 2.61
CA GLY A 42 -0.16 -9.13 3.19
C GLY A 42 0.17 -10.62 2.98
N GLY A 43 -0.85 -11.49 2.96
CA GLY A 43 -0.67 -12.90 2.61
C GLY A 43 -0.29 -13.11 1.15
N VAL A 44 -0.93 -12.38 0.23
CA VAL A 44 -0.59 -12.42 -1.20
C VAL A 44 0.82 -11.91 -1.46
N LEU A 45 1.23 -10.80 -0.81
CA LEU A 45 2.59 -10.27 -0.92
C LEU A 45 3.64 -11.27 -0.42
N GLU A 46 3.35 -12.01 0.66
CA GLU A 46 4.24 -13.06 1.16
C GLU A 46 4.34 -14.24 0.19
N ASP A 47 3.21 -14.67 -0.38
CA ASP A 47 3.17 -15.77 -1.36
C ASP A 47 3.95 -15.40 -2.63
N ILE A 48 3.85 -14.13 -3.04
CA ILE A 48 4.63 -13.53 -4.13
C ILE A 48 6.14 -13.59 -3.83
N ASP A 49 6.57 -13.29 -2.60
CA ASP A 49 7.99 -13.34 -2.23
C ASP A 49 8.54 -14.77 -2.22
N ARG A 50 7.69 -15.74 -1.86
CA ARG A 50 8.03 -17.17 -1.89
C ARG A 50 8.20 -17.72 -3.30
N LEU A 51 7.66 -17.07 -4.34
CA LEU A 51 7.80 -17.53 -5.72
C LEU A 51 9.26 -17.71 -6.16
N GLY A 52 10.18 -16.88 -5.65
CA GLY A 52 11.60 -16.97 -5.95
C GLY A 52 12.31 -18.18 -5.34
N THR A 53 11.66 -18.90 -4.42
CA THR A 53 12.23 -20.07 -3.73
C THR A 53 11.88 -21.42 -4.36
N TYR A 54 10.93 -21.45 -5.30
CA TYR A 54 10.55 -22.69 -5.99
C TYR A 54 11.62 -23.07 -7.02
N GLY A 55 12.19 -24.26 -6.87
CA GLY A 55 13.17 -24.80 -7.83
C GLY A 55 12.55 -25.44 -9.07
N ASN A 56 11.27 -25.83 -9.01
CA ASN A 56 10.56 -26.51 -10.09
C ASN A 56 9.62 -25.56 -10.86
N ASN A 57 9.72 -25.55 -12.19
CA ASN A 57 8.88 -24.71 -13.07
C ASN A 57 7.38 -25.05 -12.98
N THR A 58 7.01 -26.30 -12.71
CA THR A 58 5.60 -26.69 -12.60
C THR A 58 4.97 -26.13 -11.33
N GLU A 59 5.66 -26.25 -10.19
CA GLU A 59 5.21 -25.68 -8.91
C GLU A 59 5.14 -24.17 -8.96
N LYS A 60 6.13 -23.55 -9.61
CA LYS A 60 6.17 -22.10 -9.81
C LYS A 60 5.00 -21.60 -10.66
N THR A 61 4.64 -22.33 -11.72
CA THR A 61 3.47 -22.01 -12.56
C THR A 61 2.16 -22.14 -11.78
N ALA A 62 1.99 -23.22 -11.02
CA ALA A 62 0.82 -23.42 -10.18
C ALA A 62 0.68 -22.33 -9.09
N ALA A 63 1.79 -21.97 -8.44
CA ALA A 63 1.84 -20.90 -7.45
C ALA A 63 1.50 -19.54 -8.06
N ARG A 64 2.04 -19.22 -9.25
CA ARG A 64 1.69 -18.00 -9.99
C ARG A 64 0.20 -17.92 -10.31
N GLN A 65 -0.41 -19.02 -10.74
CA GLN A 65 -1.85 -19.06 -11.02
C GLN A 65 -2.68 -18.84 -9.75
N SER A 66 -2.31 -19.48 -8.64
CA SER A 66 -2.96 -19.28 -7.34
C SER A 66 -2.88 -17.83 -6.83
N ILE A 67 -1.70 -17.21 -6.98
CA ILE A 67 -1.48 -15.80 -6.64
C ILE A 67 -2.35 -14.90 -7.53
N ASN A 68 -2.38 -15.14 -8.83
CA ASN A 68 -3.22 -14.36 -9.75
C ASN A 68 -4.71 -14.46 -9.37
N CYS A 69 -5.21 -15.66 -9.09
CA CYS A 69 -6.58 -15.85 -8.59
C CYS A 69 -6.83 -15.09 -7.28
N SER A 70 -5.86 -15.08 -6.37
CA SER A 70 -5.96 -14.35 -5.09
C SER A 70 -5.98 -12.83 -5.30
N CYS A 71 -5.18 -12.31 -6.21
CA CYS A 71 -5.16 -10.90 -6.60
C CYS A 71 -6.52 -10.46 -7.15
N TRP A 72 -7.09 -11.21 -8.09
CA TRP A 72 -8.44 -10.92 -8.63
C TRP A 72 -9.54 -11.03 -7.59
N ASN A 73 -9.40 -11.96 -6.64
CA ASN A 73 -10.34 -12.04 -5.52
C ASN A 73 -10.27 -10.80 -4.61
N LEU A 74 -9.06 -10.28 -4.37
CA LEU A 74 -8.88 -9.04 -3.62
C LEU A 74 -9.41 -7.81 -4.36
N ASP A 75 -9.23 -7.75 -5.69
CA ASP A 75 -9.83 -6.70 -6.52
C ASP A 75 -11.35 -6.68 -6.32
N ARG A 76 -12.03 -7.82 -6.45
CA ARG A 76 -13.48 -7.90 -6.22
C ARG A 76 -13.89 -7.45 -4.82
N LYS A 77 -13.13 -7.83 -3.78
CA LYS A 77 -13.39 -7.39 -2.41
C LYS A 77 -13.22 -5.87 -2.25
N LEU A 78 -12.19 -5.27 -2.86
CA LEU A 78 -11.96 -3.83 -2.85
C LEU A 78 -13.08 -3.07 -3.58
N GLN A 79 -13.51 -3.55 -4.74
CA GLN A 79 -14.60 -2.92 -5.49
C GLN A 79 -15.94 -3.03 -4.73
N SER A 80 -16.24 -4.20 -4.15
CA SER A 80 -17.42 -4.38 -3.29
C SER A 80 -17.37 -3.45 -2.08
N TRP A 81 -16.21 -3.32 -1.45
CA TRP A 81 -16.03 -2.43 -0.31
C TRP A 81 -16.28 -0.97 -0.70
N ALA A 82 -15.70 -0.50 -1.81
CA ALA A 82 -15.87 0.88 -2.28
C ALA A 82 -17.34 1.18 -2.62
N HIS A 83 -18.03 0.23 -3.26
CA HIS A 83 -19.45 0.35 -3.56
C HIS A 83 -20.30 0.43 -2.29
N GLU A 84 -20.02 -0.40 -1.28
CA GLU A 84 -20.74 -0.41 -0.01
C GLU A 84 -20.46 0.82 0.86
N MET A 85 -19.23 1.35 0.86
CA MET A 85 -18.89 2.57 1.59
C MET A 85 -19.71 3.75 1.06
N GLY A 86 -19.90 3.80 -0.27
CA GLY A 86 -20.45 4.96 -0.96
C GLY A 86 -19.35 5.98 -1.30
N PRO A 87 -19.69 7.27 -1.40
CA PRO A 87 -18.73 8.29 -1.80
C PRO A 87 -17.51 8.35 -0.88
N LEU A 88 -16.32 8.25 -1.48
CA LEU A 88 -15.06 8.47 -0.79
C LEU A 88 -14.82 9.97 -0.59
N LYS A 89 -13.87 10.33 0.28
CA LYS A 89 -13.55 11.73 0.51
C LYS A 89 -12.96 12.38 -0.74
N ASP A 90 -13.52 13.51 -1.12
CA ASP A 90 -12.95 14.39 -2.14
C ASP A 90 -12.00 15.40 -1.50
N PHE A 91 -10.70 15.21 -1.71
CA PHE A 91 -9.67 16.13 -1.23
C PHE A 91 -9.49 17.36 -2.12
N ARG A 92 -10.02 17.36 -3.35
CA ARG A 92 -9.93 18.50 -4.30
C ARG A 92 -10.98 19.56 -4.02
N SER A 93 -12.15 19.17 -3.51
CA SER A 93 -13.25 20.09 -3.18
C SER A 93 -13.30 20.51 -1.70
N SER A 94 -12.25 20.24 -0.93
CA SER A 94 -12.18 20.65 0.49
C SER A 94 -11.96 22.17 0.57
N GLY A 95 -13.01 22.92 0.98
CA GLY A 95 -12.99 24.39 1.13
C GLY A 95 -11.99 24.94 2.16
N ASP A 96 -11.95 26.28 2.21
CA ASP A 96 -10.94 27.26 2.69
C ASP A 96 -9.80 26.89 3.67
N ASP A 97 -9.95 25.86 4.52
CA ASP A 97 -8.88 25.42 5.43
C ASP A 97 -8.12 24.16 4.96
N GLY A 98 -8.73 23.36 4.08
CA GLY A 98 -8.13 22.15 3.48
C GLY A 98 -7.76 21.03 4.46
N GLY A 99 -8.18 21.11 5.73
CA GLY A 99 -7.95 20.12 6.78
C GLY A 99 -9.23 19.45 7.28
N PRO A 100 -9.15 18.54 8.27
CA PRO A 100 -10.31 17.85 8.80
C PRO A 100 -11.26 18.81 9.51
N LYS A 101 -12.56 18.68 9.23
CA LYS A 101 -13.62 19.48 9.87
C LYS A 101 -14.02 18.93 11.23
N ASP A 102 -14.11 17.61 11.31
CA ASP A 102 -14.51 16.87 12.49
C ASP A 102 -13.91 15.45 12.46
N THR A 103 -14.28 14.62 13.44
CA THR A 103 -13.75 13.26 13.58
C THR A 103 -14.27 12.31 12.50
N GLU A 104 -15.49 12.49 12.02
CA GLU A 104 -16.08 11.65 10.97
C GLU A 104 -15.42 11.93 9.62
N ASP A 105 -15.20 13.21 9.30
CA ASP A 105 -14.46 13.64 8.12
C ASP A 105 -13.02 13.12 8.12
N PHE A 106 -12.37 13.14 9.29
CA PHE A 106 -11.03 12.59 9.44
C PHE A 106 -11.00 11.05 9.31
N ALA A 107 -11.99 10.36 9.87
CA ALA A 107 -12.11 8.91 9.74
C ALA A 107 -12.38 8.49 8.28
N LEU A 108 -13.27 9.19 7.58
CA LEU A 108 -13.54 8.98 6.16
C LEU A 108 -12.29 9.23 5.31
N ALA A 109 -11.53 10.30 5.59
CA ALA A 109 -10.25 10.56 4.94
C ALA A 109 -9.27 9.40 5.11
N ASN A 110 -9.14 8.90 6.34
CA ASN A 110 -8.25 7.79 6.66
C ASN A 110 -8.66 6.49 5.95
N LEU A 111 -9.95 6.16 5.91
CA LEU A 111 -10.44 4.99 5.17
C LEU A 111 -10.20 5.14 3.67
N THR A 112 -10.42 6.34 3.13
CA THR A 112 -10.20 6.65 1.72
C THR A 112 -8.74 6.43 1.31
N ILE A 113 -7.80 7.01 2.06
CA ILE A 113 -6.37 6.88 1.73
C ILE A 113 -5.85 5.45 1.93
N LEU A 114 -6.39 4.70 2.90
CA LEU A 114 -6.08 3.28 3.10
C LEU A 114 -6.59 2.41 1.95
N TYR A 115 -7.80 2.68 1.45
CA TYR A 115 -8.35 2.01 0.27
C TYR A 115 -7.46 2.24 -0.96
N TRP A 116 -7.11 3.50 -1.25
CA TRP A 116 -6.20 3.81 -2.35
C TRP A 116 -4.84 3.16 -2.19
N THR A 117 -4.33 3.07 -0.96
CA THR A 117 -3.07 2.36 -0.67
C THR A 117 -3.18 0.87 -0.97
N ALA A 118 -4.29 0.23 -0.60
CA ALA A 118 -4.54 -1.17 -0.94
C ALA A 118 -4.59 -1.38 -2.46
N CYS A 119 -5.21 -0.46 -3.21
CA CYS A 119 -5.23 -0.47 -4.67
C CYS A 119 -3.82 -0.32 -5.26
N VAL A 120 -3.01 0.63 -4.78
CA VAL A 120 -1.60 0.79 -5.20
C VAL A 120 -0.84 -0.52 -5.04
N LEU A 121 -0.86 -1.08 -3.83
CA LEU A 121 -0.12 -2.30 -3.52
C LEU A 121 -0.61 -3.49 -4.36
N LEU A 122 -1.94 -3.70 -4.46
CA LEU A 122 -2.50 -4.80 -5.22
C LEU A 122 -2.19 -4.68 -6.71
N TYR A 123 -2.45 -3.51 -7.30
CA TYR A 123 -2.40 -3.34 -8.75
C TYR A 123 -0.99 -3.27 -9.30
N THR A 124 -0.02 -2.76 -8.53
CA THR A 124 1.41 -2.88 -8.90
C THR A 124 1.83 -4.33 -9.09
N HIS A 125 1.34 -5.24 -8.24
CA HIS A 125 1.66 -6.67 -8.37
C HIS A 125 0.76 -7.38 -9.37
N LEU A 126 -0.53 -7.06 -9.45
CA LEU A 126 -1.45 -7.65 -10.42
C LEU A 126 -0.95 -7.41 -11.86
N LEU A 127 -0.52 -6.20 -12.20
CA LEU A 127 0.10 -5.89 -13.50
C LEU A 127 1.42 -6.66 -13.74
N ALA A 128 2.12 -7.06 -12.69
CA ALA A 128 3.33 -7.86 -12.82
C ALA A 128 3.04 -9.33 -13.20
N PHE A 129 1.87 -9.86 -12.80
CA PHE A 129 1.44 -11.26 -13.00
C PHE A 129 0.43 -11.47 -14.13
N THR A 130 -0.24 -10.42 -14.59
CA THR A 130 -1.13 -10.52 -15.75
C THR A 130 -0.30 -10.57 -17.02
N ASP A 131 -0.29 -11.73 -17.68
CA ASP A 131 0.18 -11.87 -19.06
C ASP A 131 -0.68 -11.01 -19.99
N ALA A 132 -0.28 -10.83 -21.25
CA ALA A 132 -1.01 -10.06 -22.28
C ALA A 132 -2.36 -10.69 -22.69
N GLY A 133 -3.22 -10.99 -21.70
CA GLY A 133 -4.59 -11.46 -21.80
C GLY A 133 -5.60 -10.30 -21.74
N PRO A 134 -6.87 -10.56 -21.36
CA PRO A 134 -8.00 -9.66 -21.62
C PRO A 134 -7.74 -8.24 -21.13
N GLU A 135 -8.36 -7.27 -21.82
CA GLU A 135 -8.23 -5.84 -21.58
C GLU A 135 -8.25 -5.53 -20.07
N ILE A 136 -7.07 -5.20 -19.53
CA ILE A 136 -6.93 -4.86 -18.12
C ILE A 136 -7.78 -3.61 -17.90
N PRO A 137 -8.79 -3.65 -17.00
CA PRO A 137 -9.66 -2.51 -16.80
C PRO A 137 -8.85 -1.26 -16.43
N PRO A 138 -9.17 -0.07 -16.96
CA PRO A 138 -8.40 1.16 -16.70
C PRO A 138 -8.21 1.47 -15.21
N ARG A 139 -9.16 1.06 -14.35
CA ARG A 139 -9.08 1.20 -12.90
C ARG A 139 -7.90 0.47 -12.26
N ILE A 140 -7.32 -0.54 -12.92
CA ILE A 140 -6.17 -1.31 -12.39
C ILE A 140 -4.86 -0.53 -12.56
N ASN A 141 -4.89 0.71 -13.05
CA ASN A 141 -3.70 1.53 -13.09
C ASN A 141 -3.32 2.05 -11.68
N PRO A 142 -2.20 1.61 -11.07
CA PRO A 142 -1.81 2.03 -9.73
C PRO A 142 -1.46 3.53 -9.65
N TYR A 143 -1.09 4.17 -10.78
CA TYR A 143 -0.75 5.59 -10.82
C TYR A 143 -1.95 6.50 -10.51
N ILE A 144 -3.17 6.08 -10.87
CA ILE A 144 -4.40 6.83 -10.54
C ILE A 144 -4.50 7.01 -9.02
N TYR A 145 -4.33 5.93 -8.26
CA TYR A 145 -4.41 5.96 -6.80
C TYR A 145 -3.23 6.65 -6.15
N ALA A 146 -2.03 6.58 -6.74
CA ALA A 146 -0.89 7.34 -6.26
C ALA A 146 -1.11 8.86 -6.38
N GLN A 147 -1.70 9.32 -7.48
CA GLN A 147 -2.06 10.73 -7.67
C GLN A 147 -3.11 11.19 -6.64
N GLU A 148 -4.12 10.36 -6.37
CA GLU A 148 -5.12 10.64 -5.34
C GLU A 148 -4.49 10.70 -3.93
N ILE A 149 -3.61 9.77 -3.59
CA ILE A 149 -2.87 9.78 -2.32
C ILE A 149 -2.02 11.04 -2.21
N ALA A 150 -1.23 11.38 -3.23
CA ALA A 150 -0.38 12.57 -3.23
C ALA A 150 -1.19 13.85 -3.01
N SER A 151 -2.36 13.95 -3.66
CA SER A 151 -3.29 15.07 -3.54
C SER A 151 -3.93 15.15 -2.14
N ALA A 152 -4.07 14.01 -1.45
CA ALA A 152 -4.65 13.94 -0.10
C ALA A 152 -3.66 14.27 1.02
N LEU A 153 -2.35 14.15 0.81
CA LEU A 153 -1.36 14.35 1.88
C LEU A 153 -1.44 15.71 2.59
N PRO A 154 -1.65 16.86 1.89
CA PRO A 154 -1.76 18.14 2.56
C PRO A 154 -2.82 18.15 3.67
N PHE A 155 -3.96 17.48 3.46
CA PHE A 155 -5.04 17.36 4.45
C PHE A 155 -4.56 16.75 5.76
N PHE A 156 -3.76 15.68 5.70
CA PHE A 156 -3.24 14.98 6.89
C PHE A 156 -2.11 15.72 7.60
N PHE A 157 -1.50 16.71 6.94
CA PHE A 157 -0.42 17.49 7.52
C PHE A 157 -0.87 18.85 8.06
N LYS A 158 -2.13 19.24 7.84
CA LYS A 158 -2.72 20.44 8.45
C LYS A 158 -2.69 20.36 9.98
N PRO A 159 -2.55 21.49 10.69
CA PRO A 159 -2.60 21.53 12.15
C PRO A 159 -3.86 20.88 12.74
N SER A 160 -5.02 21.03 12.08
CA SER A 160 -6.31 20.46 12.50
C SER A 160 -6.34 18.93 12.50
N ALA A 161 -5.48 18.25 11.74
CA ALA A 161 -5.33 16.79 11.78
C ALA A 161 -4.53 16.30 13.02
N GLY A 162 -3.99 17.23 13.81
CA GLY A 162 -3.25 16.94 15.02
C GLY A 162 -2.04 16.03 14.79
N ILE A 163 -1.66 15.28 15.83
CA ILE A 163 -0.53 14.33 15.77
C ILE A 163 -0.86 13.04 14.99
N MET A 164 -2.15 12.73 14.84
CA MET A 164 -2.60 11.51 14.19
C MET A 164 -2.51 11.61 12.66
N GLY A 165 -2.75 12.79 12.10
CA GLY A 165 -2.66 13.05 10.66
C GLY A 165 -1.39 12.52 10.01
N PRO A 166 -0.18 12.98 10.43
CA PRO A 166 1.07 12.48 9.88
C PRO A 166 1.27 10.97 10.05
N LYS A 167 0.76 10.38 11.15
CA LYS A 167 0.87 8.94 11.40
C LYS A 167 0.02 8.12 10.43
N MET A 168 -1.19 8.59 10.12
CA MET A 168 -2.09 7.95 9.16
C MET A 168 -1.56 8.07 7.72
N ALA A 169 -0.94 9.21 7.37
CA ALA A 169 -0.38 9.44 6.04
C ALA A 169 0.93 8.68 5.77
N ALA A 170 1.67 8.28 6.82
CA ALA A 170 3.01 7.70 6.67
C ALA A 170 3.04 6.42 5.81
N PHE A 171 2.10 5.50 6.04
CA PHE A 171 2.03 4.24 5.28
C PHE A 171 1.60 4.42 3.83
N PRO A 172 0.51 5.15 3.52
CA PRO A 172 0.17 5.51 2.14
C PRO A 172 1.31 6.20 1.40
N PHE A 173 1.93 7.21 2.02
CA PHE A 173 3.06 7.93 1.45
C PHE A 173 4.22 6.99 1.11
N GLY A 174 4.62 6.15 2.06
CA GLY A 174 5.71 5.20 1.85
C GLY A 174 5.41 4.17 0.77
N SER A 175 4.18 3.69 0.69
CA SER A 175 3.75 2.72 -0.32
C SER A 175 3.79 3.33 -1.72
N VAL A 176 3.34 4.57 -1.89
CA VAL A 176 3.40 5.29 -3.17
C VAL A 176 4.85 5.57 -3.56
N MET A 177 5.66 6.12 -2.64
CA MET A 177 7.07 6.39 -2.90
C MET A 177 7.83 5.13 -3.32
N GLN A 178 7.56 4.00 -2.67
CA GLN A 178 8.15 2.71 -2.99
C GLN A 178 7.69 2.18 -4.35
N MET A 179 6.40 2.34 -4.67
CA MET A 179 5.85 1.96 -5.97
C MET A 179 6.51 2.77 -7.09
N LEU A 180 6.48 4.11 -7.01
CA LEU A 180 7.08 5.01 -8.01
C LEU A 180 8.57 4.73 -8.18
N ALA A 181 9.33 4.58 -7.10
CA ALA A 181 10.76 4.29 -7.19
C ALA A 181 11.07 2.91 -7.81
N GLY A 182 10.15 1.94 -7.69
CA GLY A 182 10.34 0.61 -8.25
C GLY A 182 9.83 0.43 -9.69
N THR A 183 8.88 1.24 -10.14
CA THR A 183 8.28 1.17 -11.49
C THR A 183 8.82 2.21 -12.46
N GLU A 184 9.30 3.37 -11.99
CA GLU A 184 9.70 4.47 -12.86
C GLU A 184 11.09 4.29 -13.48
N THR A 185 11.17 4.56 -14.78
CA THR A 185 12.44 4.73 -15.50
C THR A 185 12.94 6.18 -15.46
N LYS A 186 12.02 7.14 -15.33
CA LYS A 186 12.28 8.58 -15.13
C LYS A 186 11.39 9.09 -14.01
N LYS A 187 11.91 9.98 -13.16
CA LYS A 187 11.16 10.56 -12.04
C LYS A 187 9.95 11.32 -12.55
N SER A 188 8.76 10.94 -12.09
CA SER A 188 7.51 11.62 -12.43
C SER A 188 7.34 12.93 -11.65
N GLU A 189 6.40 13.77 -12.11
CA GLU A 189 6.00 14.98 -11.40
C GLU A 189 5.35 14.65 -10.05
N GLU A 190 4.61 13.54 -9.97
CA GLU A 190 4.03 13.03 -8.73
C GLU A 190 5.12 12.72 -7.70
N ARG A 191 6.18 12.03 -8.13
CA ARG A 191 7.32 11.73 -7.27
C ARG A 191 8.04 13.00 -6.82
N ARG A 192 8.15 14.00 -7.69
CA ARG A 192 8.72 15.31 -7.34
C ARG A 192 7.86 16.03 -6.30
N LEU A 193 6.55 16.11 -6.52
CA LEU A 193 5.60 16.71 -5.58
C LEU A 193 5.65 16.06 -4.20
N LEU A 194 5.71 14.72 -4.15
CA LEU A 194 5.85 13.97 -2.90
C LEU A 194 7.15 14.29 -2.16
N LEU A 195 8.26 14.42 -2.89
CA LEU A 195 9.55 14.82 -2.32
C LEU A 195 9.54 16.27 -1.84
N ASP A 196 8.85 17.17 -2.54
CA ASP A 196 8.75 18.59 -2.17
C ASP A 196 7.84 18.77 -0.94
N ILE A 197 6.72 18.05 -0.84
CA ILE A 197 5.87 17.98 0.36
C ILE A 197 6.71 17.48 1.55
N PHE A 198 7.49 16.42 1.34
CA PHE A 198 8.34 15.84 2.38
C PHE A 198 9.43 16.79 2.87
N LYS A 199 10.05 17.57 1.96
CA LYS A 199 11.09 18.55 2.31
C LYS A 199 10.54 19.81 2.98
N SER A 200 9.32 20.21 2.63
CA SER A 200 8.74 21.48 3.09
C SER A 200 8.06 21.40 4.45
N GLN A 201 7.79 20.19 4.97
CA GLN A 201 7.09 20.02 6.25
C GLN A 201 8.00 19.60 7.39
N ASP A 202 8.08 20.47 8.41
CA ASP A 202 8.76 20.27 9.70
C ASP A 202 8.23 19.06 10.50
N ARG A 203 7.07 18.51 10.11
CA ARG A 203 6.44 17.31 10.70
C ARG A 203 6.83 16.00 10.01
N ALA A 204 7.77 16.03 9.06
CA ALA A 204 8.24 14.87 8.32
C ALA A 204 8.89 13.79 9.20
N GLY A 205 9.40 14.11 10.40
CA GLY A 205 10.13 13.16 11.24
C GLY A 205 9.42 11.83 11.52
N ALA A 206 8.09 11.84 11.71
CA ALA A 206 7.30 10.61 11.90
C ALA A 206 7.21 9.77 10.61
N VAL A 207 7.11 10.43 9.45
CA VAL A 207 7.11 9.82 8.13
C VAL A 207 8.51 9.29 7.79
N THR A 208 9.57 10.03 8.10
CA THR A 208 10.98 9.64 7.92
C THR A 208 11.29 8.37 8.71
N ASN A 209 10.95 8.33 10.00
CA ASN A 209 11.15 7.15 10.83
C ASN A 209 10.34 5.95 10.32
N PHE A 210 9.12 6.18 9.83
CA PHE A 210 8.33 5.14 9.20
C PHE A 210 8.99 4.60 7.93
N LEU A 211 9.43 5.47 7.01
CA LEU A 211 10.13 5.08 5.79
C LEU A 211 11.40 4.30 6.07
N VAL A 212 12.23 4.77 7.00
CA VAL A 212 13.47 4.08 7.41
C VAL A 212 13.17 2.70 7.99
N ASN A 213 12.10 2.56 8.78
CA ASN A 213 11.72 1.27 9.37
C ASN A 213 11.04 0.33 8.38
N LEU A 214 10.23 0.86 7.45
CA LEU A 214 9.68 0.10 6.31
C LEU A 214 10.80 -0.54 5.49
N GLN A 215 11.95 0.13 5.40
CA GLN A 215 13.12 -0.29 4.63
C GLN A 215 13.99 -1.36 5.31
N ARG A 216 13.96 -1.49 6.65
CA ARG A 216 14.79 -2.45 7.42
C ARG A 216 14.21 -3.87 7.50
N GLY A 217 12.91 -4.03 7.28
CA GLY A 217 12.20 -5.31 7.44
C GLY A 217 12.54 -6.42 6.43
N GLY A 218 13.31 -6.12 5.38
CA GLY A 218 13.67 -7.09 4.33
C GLY A 218 14.97 -7.89 4.57
N LYS A 219 15.73 -7.59 5.64
CA LYS A 219 16.97 -8.29 5.99
C LYS A 219 17.03 -8.56 7.49
N SER A 220 16.35 -9.60 7.96
CA SER A 220 16.67 -10.20 9.25
C SER A 220 16.74 -11.70 9.07
N GLY A 221 17.84 -12.15 8.48
CA GLY A 221 18.14 -13.55 8.20
C GLY A 221 19.12 -13.64 7.05
N LEU A 222 20.37 -13.95 7.37
CA LEU A 222 21.54 -14.20 6.50
C LEU A 222 22.38 -12.98 6.12
N GLY A 223 23.54 -12.90 6.80
CA GLY A 223 24.78 -12.41 6.22
C GLY A 223 25.03 -10.91 6.33
N GLU A 224 25.92 -10.53 7.24
CA GLU A 224 26.70 -9.30 7.14
C GLU A 224 27.29 -9.18 5.74
N GLY A 225 26.82 -8.20 4.97
CA GLY A 225 27.16 -8.08 3.56
C GLY A 225 26.95 -6.66 3.07
N LYS A 226 28.05 -5.89 3.14
CA LYS A 226 28.35 -4.56 2.56
C LYS A 226 27.20 -3.56 2.55
N ASP A 227 27.38 -2.58 3.43
CA ASP A 227 26.74 -1.28 3.48
C ASP A 227 26.57 -0.67 2.08
N LYS A 228 25.37 -0.78 1.53
CA LYS A 228 24.94 -0.07 0.32
C LYS A 228 24.17 1.17 0.77
N GLY A 229 24.95 2.22 1.05
CA GLY A 229 24.57 3.63 1.05
C GLY A 229 23.28 3.98 1.81
N ASP A 230 23.45 4.60 2.98
CA ASP A 230 22.41 5.40 3.62
C ASP A 230 22.08 6.63 2.74
N GLY A 231 21.14 6.48 1.79
CA GLY A 231 20.74 7.56 0.88
C GLY A 231 19.64 7.18 -0.13
N CYS A 232 19.19 8.16 -0.93
CA CYS A 232 18.11 8.00 -1.93
C CYS A 232 18.41 6.97 -3.04
N GLU A 233 19.67 6.73 -3.37
CA GLU A 233 20.05 5.70 -4.34
C GLU A 233 19.81 4.28 -3.79
N GLY A 234 20.15 4.05 -2.51
CA GLY A 234 19.82 2.80 -1.83
C GLY A 234 18.31 2.57 -1.71
N PHE A 235 17.52 3.65 -1.62
CA PHE A 235 16.05 3.58 -1.66
C PHE A 235 15.53 3.08 -3.01
N ASP A 236 16.03 3.61 -4.13
CA ASP A 236 15.56 3.24 -5.47
C ASP A 236 15.89 1.80 -5.82
N ASP A 237 17.09 1.31 -5.49
CA ASP A 237 17.47 -0.07 -5.72
C ASP A 237 16.62 -1.06 -4.91
N ARG A 238 16.30 -0.72 -3.65
CA ARG A 238 15.43 -1.55 -2.80
C ARG A 238 13.97 -1.50 -3.25
N ALA A 239 13.49 -0.35 -3.69
CA ALA A 239 12.15 -0.19 -4.26
C ALA A 239 11.99 -0.98 -5.57
N LYS A 240 13.01 -0.96 -6.44
CA LYS A 240 13.04 -1.79 -7.66
C LYS A 240 12.99 -3.27 -7.35
N ASN A 241 13.71 -3.75 -6.34
CA ASN A 241 13.63 -5.15 -5.93
C ASN A 241 12.27 -5.50 -5.31
N TRP A 242 11.66 -4.56 -4.61
CA TRP A 242 10.34 -4.74 -4.02
C TRP A 242 9.22 -4.82 -5.08
N VAL A 243 9.37 -4.11 -6.20
CA VAL A 243 8.43 -4.15 -7.35
C VAL A 243 8.76 -5.27 -8.35
N ASN A 244 10.03 -5.45 -8.72
CA ASN A 244 10.45 -6.35 -9.80
C ASN A 244 10.76 -7.76 -9.31
N LEU A 245 9.72 -8.56 -9.13
CA LEU A 245 9.83 -10.02 -9.01
C LEU A 245 9.82 -10.74 -10.37
N ARG A 246 9.89 -10.00 -11.49
CA ARG A 246 9.93 -10.55 -12.85
C ARG A 246 11.26 -11.23 -13.22
N LYS A 247 12.31 -11.10 -12.40
CA LYS A 247 13.65 -11.63 -12.72
C LYS A 247 14.02 -12.95 -12.03
N THR A 248 13.13 -13.55 -11.24
CA THR A 248 13.37 -14.86 -10.63
C THR A 248 12.38 -15.90 -11.09
#